data_AF-A0A9E2JB97-F1
#
_entry.id   AF-A0A9E2JB97-F1
#
_cell.length_a   1.000
_cell.length_b   1.000
_cell.length_c   1.000
_cell.angle_alpha   90.00
_cell.angle_beta   90.00
_cell.angle_gamma   90.00
#
_symmetry.space_group_name_H-M   'P 1'
#
loop_
_entity.id
_entity.type
_entity.pdbx_description
1 polymer ?
#
loop_
_entity_poly.entity_id
_entity_poly.type
_entity_poly.pdbx_seq_one_letter_code
_entity_poly.pdbx_strand_id
1 'polypeptide(L)'
;MPEKEFSDLTALETAPGGTDVVAVYVLTASALRKVTVAELFQYLSNVDHGALAGLTDDDHTQYVKADGSRAITGNQTLTNANLIIGTAGKGIDFSATSDGGGMTSELLNDYEEGTWTPVITNITPPTTPYTMDVVTATYTKIGGLVIASAHIRTDSVDVTGASGTLQISGLPFTSTSGGTSSIYIGLASDFAGDHPIGGTIPSSTSAINLTYRGTVNGATAYCNAADLTAGASANKNTLIFTAIYQTQ
;
A
#
# COMPACT_ATOMS: atom_id res chain seq x y z
N MET A 1 46.01 51.51 13.66
CA MET A 1 46.93 50.36 13.82
C MET A 1 47.97 50.49 12.73
N PRO A 2 49.28 50.29 12.98
CA PRO A 2 50.26 50.37 11.91
C PRO A 2 49.94 49.29 10.87
N GLU A 3 49.88 49.67 9.60
CA GLU A 3 49.66 48.77 8.48
C GLU A 3 50.83 47.78 8.43
N LYS A 4 50.54 46.48 8.51
CA LYS A 4 51.55 45.43 8.30
C LYS A 4 51.79 45.31 6.80
N GLU A 5 52.92 45.85 6.36
CA GLU A 5 53.38 45.87 4.97
C GLU A 5 53.83 44.47 4.51
N PHE A 6 53.65 44.17 3.23
CA PHE A 6 54.03 42.88 2.61
C PHE A 6 55.54 42.61 2.66
N SER A 7 56.36 43.63 2.94
CA SER A 7 57.82 43.55 3.11
C SER A 7 58.24 42.71 4.32
N ASP A 8 57.35 42.50 5.29
CA ASP A 8 57.55 41.61 6.44
C ASP A 8 57.50 40.10 6.04
N LEU A 9 57.11 39.75 4.81
CA LEU A 9 57.15 38.37 4.30
C LEU A 9 58.54 37.90 3.84
N THR A 10 59.55 38.77 3.84
CA THR A 10 60.93 38.44 3.41
C THR A 10 61.63 37.39 4.28
N ALA A 11 61.02 36.99 5.41
CA ALA A 11 61.50 35.93 6.30
C ALA A 11 60.84 34.54 6.05
N LEU A 12 60.21 34.30 4.89
CA LEU A 12 59.79 32.95 4.49
C LEU A 12 61.00 32.11 4.05
N GLU A 13 61.85 31.71 5.01
CA GLU A 13 62.85 30.67 4.76
C GLU A 13 62.16 29.37 4.30
N THR A 14 62.80 28.63 3.40
CA THR A 14 62.32 27.34 2.89
C THR A 14 61.73 26.47 4.00
N ALA A 15 60.50 25.98 3.83
CA ALA A 15 59.92 25.02 4.77
C ALA A 15 60.87 23.81 4.90
N PRO A 16 61.00 23.19 6.09
CA PRO A 16 61.83 22.00 6.24
C PRO A 16 61.32 20.92 5.27
N GLY A 17 62.17 20.50 4.33
CA GLY A 17 61.85 19.41 3.40
C GLY A 17 61.14 19.77 2.10
N GLY A 18 61.15 21.03 1.64
CA GLY A 18 60.70 21.40 0.29
C GLY A 18 59.18 21.46 0.11
N THR A 19 58.44 21.74 1.18
CA THR A 19 56.98 21.90 1.16
C THR A 19 56.55 23.34 0.92
N ASP A 20 55.45 23.51 0.17
CA ASP A 20 54.86 24.83 -0.09
C ASP A 20 54.22 25.41 1.19
N VAL A 21 54.37 26.72 1.40
CA VAL A 21 53.92 27.45 2.58
C VAL A 21 53.20 28.73 2.19
N VAL A 22 52.16 29.10 2.94
CA VAL A 22 51.35 30.30 2.74
C VAL A 22 51.35 31.13 4.03
N ALA A 23 51.43 32.46 3.90
CA ALA A 23 51.23 33.37 5.01
C ALA A 23 49.73 33.60 5.22
N VAL A 24 49.21 33.29 6.40
CA VAL A 24 47.80 33.51 6.78
C VAL A 24 47.75 34.53 7.91
N TYR A 25 46.86 35.51 7.80
CA TYR A 25 46.61 36.45 8.90
C TYR A 25 45.62 35.82 9.88
N VAL A 26 46.06 35.56 11.11
CA VAL A 26 45.22 34.97 12.16
C VAL A 26 44.49 36.08 12.90
N LEU A 27 43.20 36.24 12.62
CA LEU A 27 42.37 37.34 13.14
C LEU A 27 42.35 37.41 14.67
N THR A 28 42.30 36.27 15.36
CA THR A 28 42.30 36.21 16.83
C THR A 28 43.63 36.61 17.47
N ALA A 29 44.73 36.45 16.75
CA ALA A 29 46.08 36.81 17.23
C ALA A 29 46.59 38.15 16.66
N SER A 30 45.86 38.75 15.71
CA SER A 30 46.29 39.96 14.97
C SER A 30 47.71 39.87 14.40
N ALA A 31 48.08 38.67 13.95
CA ALA A 31 49.43 38.34 13.53
C ALA A 31 49.44 37.49 12.26
N LEU A 32 50.48 37.69 11.45
CA LEU A 32 50.79 36.80 10.34
C LEU A 32 51.37 35.50 10.92
N ARG A 33 50.81 34.37 10.51
CA ARG A 33 51.30 33.04 10.83
C ARG A 33 51.68 32.34 9.53
N LYS A 34 52.83 31.69 9.53
CA LYS A 34 53.24 30.79 8.45
C LYS A 34 52.56 29.44 8.65
N VAL A 35 51.88 28.96 7.61
CA VAL A 35 51.15 27.69 7.61
C VAL A 35 51.57 26.92 6.36
N THR A 36 51.84 25.64 6.48
CA THR A 36 52.09 24.78 5.32
C THR A 36 50.82 24.65 4.49
N VAL A 37 50.95 24.48 3.18
CA VAL A 37 49.79 24.22 2.30
C VAL A 37 49.02 22.96 2.77
N ALA A 38 49.71 21.98 3.36
CA ALA A 38 49.09 20.81 3.99
C ALA A 38 48.23 21.16 5.22
N GLU A 39 48.71 22.01 6.13
CA GLU A 39 47.93 22.50 7.28
C GLU A 39 46.74 23.37 6.84
N LEU A 40 46.90 24.13 5.74
CA LEU A 40 45.80 24.90 5.14
C LEU A 40 44.76 23.96 4.50
N PHE A 41 45.19 22.92 3.80
CA PHE A 41 44.30 21.90 3.23
C PHE A 41 43.54 21.13 4.31
N GLN A 42 44.15 20.90 5.47
CA GLN A 42 43.49 20.25 6.61
C GLN A 42 42.35 21.11 7.19
N TYR A 43 42.42 22.44 7.03
CA TYR A 43 41.34 23.37 7.37
C TYR A 43 40.21 23.36 6.33
N LEU A 44 40.55 23.12 5.05
CA LEU A 44 39.61 23.05 3.92
C LEU A 44 38.96 21.67 3.76
N SER A 45 39.59 20.60 4.25
CA SER A 45 39.10 19.22 4.16
C SER A 45 38.01 18.88 5.18
N ASN A 46 37.75 19.77 6.14
CA ASN A 46 36.71 19.64 7.15
C ASN A 46 35.51 20.57 6.90
N VAL A 47 35.38 21.12 5.69
CA VAL A 47 34.22 21.93 5.33
C VAL A 47 32.98 21.04 5.40
N ASP A 48 32.16 21.26 6.42
CA ASP A 48 30.83 20.69 6.51
C ASP A 48 30.05 21.08 5.25
N HIS A 49 29.36 20.12 4.63
CA HIS A 49 28.68 20.32 3.37
C HIS A 49 27.63 21.43 3.48
N GLY A 50 27.00 21.59 4.65
CA GLY A 50 26.05 22.68 4.91
C GLY A 50 26.63 24.10 4.84
N ALA A 51 27.96 24.26 4.84
CA ALA A 51 28.65 25.55 4.75
C ALA A 51 29.05 25.94 3.30
N LEU A 52 28.79 25.09 2.31
CA LEU A 52 29.02 25.41 0.89
C LEU A 52 27.92 26.35 0.37
N ALA A 53 28.32 27.51 -0.15
CA ALA A 53 27.41 28.38 -0.89
C ALA A 53 27.12 27.79 -2.30
N GLY A 54 25.92 28.01 -2.83
CA GLY A 54 25.54 27.48 -4.16
C GLY A 54 25.04 26.02 -4.16
N LEU A 55 24.59 25.50 -3.02
CA LEU A 55 23.91 24.20 -2.97
C LEU A 55 22.41 24.28 -3.30
N THR A 56 21.88 25.50 -3.46
CA THR A 56 20.45 25.74 -3.70
C THR A 56 20.09 25.92 -5.17
N ASP A 57 21.07 26.23 -6.03
CA ASP A 57 20.92 26.23 -7.48
C ASP A 57 21.26 24.86 -8.08
N ASP A 58 20.80 24.64 -9.31
CA ASP A 58 20.90 23.35 -9.99
C ASP A 58 22.09 23.27 -10.95
N ASP A 59 23.26 23.70 -10.49
CA ASP A 59 24.51 23.63 -11.25
C ASP A 59 25.22 22.26 -11.07
N HIS A 60 24.88 21.51 -10.02
CA HIS A 60 25.37 20.17 -9.74
C HIS A 60 24.42 19.09 -10.26
N THR A 61 24.46 18.85 -11.58
CA THR A 61 23.61 17.87 -12.29
C THR A 61 23.71 16.41 -11.82
N GLN A 62 24.66 16.10 -10.94
CA GLN A 62 24.89 14.76 -10.39
C GLN A 62 23.83 14.35 -9.34
N TYR A 63 23.14 15.30 -8.70
CA TYR A 63 22.22 15.00 -7.60
C TYR A 63 20.76 14.97 -8.04
N VAL A 64 20.00 14.05 -7.43
CA VAL A 64 18.54 14.10 -7.44
C VAL A 64 18.11 15.29 -6.61
N LYS A 65 17.14 16.06 -7.10
CA LYS A 65 16.64 17.23 -6.39
C LYS A 65 15.61 16.85 -5.35
N ALA A 66 15.61 17.55 -4.22
CA ALA A 66 14.59 17.41 -3.18
C ALA A 66 13.18 17.76 -3.69
N ASP A 67 13.07 18.60 -4.73
CA ASP A 67 11.80 18.96 -5.37
C ASP A 67 11.27 17.89 -6.36
N GLY A 68 12.04 16.83 -6.61
CA GLY A 68 11.67 15.74 -7.50
C GLY A 68 11.68 16.08 -9.01
N SER A 69 12.13 17.27 -9.41
CA SER A 69 12.10 17.71 -10.82
C SER A 69 13.14 17.02 -11.70
N ARG A 70 14.15 16.38 -11.11
CA ARG A 70 15.13 15.55 -11.83
C ARG A 70 14.75 14.08 -11.77
N ALA A 71 14.49 13.49 -12.94
CA ALA A 71 14.28 12.06 -13.06
C ALA A 71 15.54 11.26 -12.71
N ILE A 72 15.36 10.13 -12.04
CA ILE A 72 16.41 9.11 -11.90
C ILE A 72 16.38 8.26 -13.17
N THR A 73 17.47 8.27 -13.94
CA THR A 73 17.55 7.54 -15.22
C THR A 73 18.21 6.17 -15.05
N GLY A 74 17.86 5.24 -15.94
CA GLY A 74 18.36 3.87 -15.90
C GLY A 74 17.73 2.99 -14.81
N ASN A 75 18.18 1.74 -14.75
CA ASN A 75 17.64 0.76 -13.80
C ASN A 75 18.17 1.03 -12.39
N GLN A 76 17.25 1.10 -11.43
CA GLN A 76 17.59 1.29 -10.02
C GLN A 76 17.53 -0.06 -9.29
N THR A 77 18.45 -0.29 -8.36
CA THR A 77 18.45 -1.49 -7.50
C THR A 77 18.50 -1.06 -6.04
N LEU A 78 17.50 -1.44 -5.27
CA LEU A 78 17.49 -1.25 -3.81
C LEU A 78 18.09 -2.49 -3.15
N THR A 79 19.27 -2.34 -2.54
CA THR A 79 19.87 -3.42 -1.74
C THR A 79 19.38 -3.30 -0.30
N ASN A 80 18.62 -4.29 0.18
CA ASN A 80 18.08 -4.35 1.54
C ASN A 80 17.13 -3.18 1.92
N ALA A 81 16.31 -2.70 0.98
CA ALA A 81 15.34 -1.62 1.26
C ALA A 81 14.02 -1.81 0.51
N ASN A 82 12.95 -1.25 1.06
CA ASN A 82 11.64 -1.13 0.42
C ASN A 82 11.54 0.20 -0.35
N LEU A 83 10.79 0.22 -1.45
CA LEU A 83 10.35 1.47 -2.07
C LEU A 83 9.08 1.95 -1.36
N ILE A 84 9.16 3.11 -0.71
CA ILE A 84 8.02 3.73 -0.01
C ILE A 84 7.48 4.88 -0.86
N ILE A 85 6.18 4.83 -1.16
CA ILE A 85 5.47 5.92 -1.80
C ILE A 85 4.73 6.71 -0.72
N GLY A 86 5.33 7.81 -0.25
CA GLY A 86 4.80 8.60 0.88
C GLY A 86 3.66 9.57 0.53
N THR A 87 3.30 9.68 -0.76
CA THR A 87 2.28 10.61 -1.24
C THR A 87 1.02 9.85 -1.61
N ALA A 88 -0.12 10.19 -0.99
CA ALA A 88 -1.41 9.59 -1.30
C ALA A 88 -1.76 9.72 -2.79
N GLY A 89 -2.32 8.66 -3.37
CA GLY A 89 -2.69 8.61 -4.79
C GLY A 89 -1.52 8.50 -5.77
N LYS A 90 -0.29 8.29 -5.28
CA LYS A 90 0.87 7.90 -6.10
C LYS A 90 1.14 6.41 -5.98
N GLY A 91 1.97 5.89 -6.87
CA GLY A 91 2.23 4.46 -6.97
C GLY A 91 3.27 4.15 -8.03
N ILE A 92 3.22 2.92 -8.54
CA ILE A 92 4.02 2.50 -9.68
C ILE A 92 3.22 2.78 -10.96
N ASP A 93 3.80 3.58 -11.84
CA ASP A 93 3.20 4.01 -13.10
C ASP A 93 3.75 3.18 -14.26
N PHE A 94 2.87 2.60 -15.08
CA PHE A 94 3.21 1.77 -16.23
C PHE A 94 2.98 2.45 -17.58
N SER A 95 2.72 3.77 -17.62
CA SER A 95 2.37 4.53 -18.83
C SER A 95 3.50 4.76 -19.84
N ALA A 96 4.63 4.06 -19.68
CA ALA A 96 5.72 4.10 -20.66
C ALA A 96 5.39 3.31 -21.93
N THR A 97 4.36 2.46 -21.90
CA THR A 97 3.88 1.71 -23.07
C THR A 97 2.77 2.44 -23.81
N SER A 98 2.51 2.05 -25.06
CA SER A 98 1.38 2.58 -25.80
C SER A 98 0.05 2.12 -25.20
N ASP A 99 -0.87 3.07 -25.09
CA ASP A 99 -2.18 2.86 -24.54
C ASP A 99 -3.02 1.84 -25.33
N GLY A 100 -3.57 0.85 -24.62
CA GLY A 100 -4.63 0.00 -25.14
C GLY A 100 -5.95 0.76 -25.20
N GLY A 101 -6.74 0.58 -26.28
CA GLY A 101 -8.05 1.22 -26.39
C GLY A 101 -8.97 0.88 -25.20
N GLY A 102 -9.55 1.90 -24.56
CA GLY A 102 -10.49 1.74 -23.44
C GLY A 102 -9.86 1.68 -22.05
N MET A 103 -8.53 1.83 -21.93
CA MET A 103 -7.88 1.93 -20.63
C MET A 103 -8.22 3.24 -19.91
N THR A 104 -8.21 3.18 -18.58
CA THR A 104 -8.54 4.32 -17.71
C THR A 104 -7.47 4.60 -16.65
N SER A 105 -6.54 3.67 -16.41
CA SER A 105 -5.43 3.82 -15.47
C SER A 105 -4.31 2.82 -15.75
N GLU A 106 -3.07 3.25 -15.55
CA GLU A 106 -1.86 2.41 -15.52
C GLU A 106 -1.11 2.54 -14.19
N LEU A 107 -1.78 3.11 -13.17
CA LEU A 107 -1.22 3.33 -11.85
C LEU A 107 -1.57 2.18 -10.90
N LEU A 108 -0.55 1.51 -10.37
CA LEU A 108 -0.68 0.60 -9.22
C LEU A 108 -0.38 1.37 -7.93
N ASN A 109 -1.44 1.77 -7.22
CA ASN A 109 -1.37 2.70 -6.08
C ASN A 109 -1.74 2.09 -4.73
N ASP A 110 -2.16 0.83 -4.68
CA ASP A 110 -2.65 0.23 -3.45
C ASP A 110 -2.34 -1.26 -3.36
N TYR A 111 -2.01 -1.73 -2.17
CA TYR A 111 -1.85 -3.14 -1.81
C TYR A 111 -2.13 -3.29 -0.33
N GLU A 112 -3.14 -4.11 0.00
CA GLU A 112 -3.55 -4.34 1.38
C GLU A 112 -3.90 -5.81 1.58
N GLU A 113 -3.35 -6.43 2.62
CA GLU A 113 -3.75 -7.77 3.07
C GLU A 113 -4.30 -7.68 4.48
N GLY A 114 -5.39 -8.41 4.73
CA GLY A 114 -6.05 -8.33 6.02
C GLY A 114 -7.03 -9.46 6.27
N THR A 115 -7.64 -9.41 7.45
CA THR A 115 -8.76 -10.26 7.85
C THR A 115 -10.06 -9.47 7.79
N TRP A 116 -11.17 -10.15 7.55
CA TRP A 116 -12.50 -9.53 7.55
C TRP A 116 -13.50 -10.41 8.31
N THR A 117 -14.65 -9.84 8.68
CA THR A 117 -15.66 -10.54 9.48
C THR A 117 -16.95 -10.72 8.65
N PRO A 118 -17.05 -11.81 7.86
CA PRO A 118 -18.26 -12.15 7.12
C PRO A 118 -19.44 -12.46 8.05
N VAL A 119 -20.65 -12.09 7.64
CA VAL A 119 -21.90 -12.38 8.38
C VAL A 119 -22.93 -13.00 7.45
N ILE A 120 -23.40 -14.22 7.73
CA ILE A 120 -24.57 -14.79 7.07
C ILE A 120 -25.80 -14.08 7.62
N THR A 121 -26.64 -13.53 6.74
CA THR A 121 -27.87 -12.83 7.08
C THR A 121 -28.86 -12.91 5.90
N ASN A 122 -30.02 -12.29 6.03
CA ASN A 122 -30.96 -12.09 4.93
C ASN A 122 -31.07 -10.58 4.61
N ILE A 123 -31.57 -10.24 3.41
CA ILE A 123 -31.86 -8.84 3.01
C ILE A 123 -32.68 -8.13 4.07
N THR A 124 -33.72 -8.79 4.57
CA THR A 124 -34.41 -8.40 5.81
C THR A 124 -33.85 -9.29 6.92
N PRO A 125 -33.02 -8.76 7.83
CA PRO A 125 -32.35 -9.55 8.85
C PRO A 125 -33.34 -10.24 9.81
N PRO A 126 -32.95 -11.37 10.43
CA PRO A 126 -33.71 -11.97 11.52
C PRO A 126 -33.84 -11.01 12.71
N THR A 127 -34.84 -11.24 13.55
CA THR A 127 -35.05 -10.50 14.81
C THR A 127 -33.84 -10.60 15.75
N THR A 128 -33.22 -11.78 15.81
CA THR A 128 -31.95 -12.02 16.51
C THR A 128 -30.91 -12.46 15.49
N PRO A 129 -29.74 -11.81 15.41
CA PRO A 129 -28.68 -12.23 14.49
C PRO A 129 -28.29 -13.69 14.68
N TYR A 130 -27.99 -14.39 13.58
CA TYR A 130 -27.49 -15.76 13.64
C TYR A 130 -26.16 -15.81 14.40
N THR A 131 -26.00 -16.79 15.28
CA THR A 131 -24.69 -17.06 15.88
C THR A 131 -23.83 -17.79 14.87
N MET A 132 -22.60 -17.32 14.69
CA MET A 132 -21.68 -17.84 13.67
C MET A 132 -20.30 -18.11 14.23
N ASP A 133 -19.60 -19.00 13.53
CA ASP A 133 -18.17 -19.22 13.67
C ASP A 133 -17.47 -18.86 12.35
N VAL A 134 -16.49 -17.97 12.44
CA VAL A 134 -15.61 -17.58 11.34
C VAL A 134 -14.30 -18.34 11.53
N VAL A 135 -14.20 -19.50 10.88
CA VAL A 135 -13.02 -20.37 11.00
C VAL A 135 -11.80 -19.69 10.38
N THR A 136 -11.97 -19.10 9.20
CA THR A 136 -10.98 -18.24 8.54
C THR A 136 -11.68 -17.21 7.65
N ALA A 137 -11.13 -16.00 7.57
CA ALA A 137 -11.58 -14.97 6.62
C ALA A 137 -10.48 -13.96 6.35
N THR A 138 -9.99 -13.93 5.11
CA THR A 138 -8.87 -13.06 4.67
C THR A 138 -9.18 -12.39 3.34
N TYR A 139 -8.48 -11.30 3.06
CA TYR A 139 -8.50 -10.65 1.76
C TYR A 139 -7.13 -10.14 1.34
N THR A 140 -6.96 -10.01 0.03
CA THR A 140 -5.87 -9.26 -0.61
C THR A 140 -6.50 -8.25 -1.58
N LYS A 141 -6.15 -6.98 -1.42
CA LYS A 141 -6.48 -5.88 -2.33
C LYS A 141 -5.25 -5.52 -3.15
N ILE A 142 -5.42 -5.37 -4.45
CA ILE A 142 -4.38 -4.99 -5.42
C ILE A 142 -4.97 -3.89 -6.32
N GLY A 143 -4.60 -2.64 -6.07
CA GLY A 143 -5.31 -1.50 -6.66
C GLY A 143 -6.82 -1.59 -6.37
N GLY A 144 -7.64 -1.61 -7.42
CA GLY A 144 -9.09 -1.77 -7.30
C GLY A 144 -9.60 -3.22 -7.23
N LEU A 145 -8.74 -4.24 -7.37
CA LEU A 145 -9.14 -5.66 -7.31
C LEU A 145 -9.09 -6.18 -5.87
N VAL A 146 -10.14 -6.88 -5.43
CA VAL A 146 -10.20 -7.54 -4.12
C VAL A 146 -10.45 -9.03 -4.31
N ILE A 147 -9.61 -9.85 -3.67
CA ILE A 147 -9.79 -11.29 -3.53
C ILE A 147 -10.08 -11.56 -2.07
N ALA A 148 -11.32 -11.93 -1.73
CA ALA A 148 -11.75 -12.22 -0.36
C ALA A 148 -12.14 -13.70 -0.25
N SER A 149 -11.56 -14.43 0.70
CA SER A 149 -11.89 -15.84 0.96
C SER A 149 -12.33 -16.04 2.40
N ALA A 150 -13.24 -16.98 2.62
CA ALA A 150 -13.69 -17.31 3.97
C ALA A 150 -14.20 -18.75 4.10
N HIS A 151 -14.04 -19.29 5.31
CA HIS A 151 -14.69 -20.49 5.82
C HIS A 151 -15.54 -20.06 7.01
N ILE A 152 -16.86 -20.14 6.84
CA ILE A 152 -17.85 -19.74 7.83
C ILE A 152 -18.87 -20.86 8.06
N ARG A 153 -19.48 -20.84 9.24
CA ARG A 153 -20.59 -21.71 9.62
C ARG A 153 -21.46 -21.02 10.66
N THR A 154 -22.67 -21.52 10.83
CA THR A 154 -23.63 -21.07 11.84
C THR A 154 -23.70 -22.06 13.00
N ASP A 155 -24.02 -21.57 14.19
CA ASP A 155 -24.25 -22.41 15.38
C ASP A 155 -25.69 -22.35 15.91
N SER A 156 -26.27 -21.15 15.95
CA SER A 156 -27.65 -20.97 16.40
C SER A 156 -28.36 -20.08 15.41
N VAL A 157 -29.38 -20.63 14.76
CA VAL A 157 -30.14 -19.97 13.70
C VAL A 157 -31.60 -19.90 14.12
N ASP A 158 -32.09 -18.69 14.36
CA ASP A 158 -33.51 -18.37 14.48
C ASP A 158 -33.92 -17.50 13.30
N VAL A 159 -34.68 -18.08 12.38
CA VAL A 159 -35.14 -17.40 11.16
C VAL A 159 -36.32 -16.46 11.40
N THR A 160 -36.78 -16.31 12.64
CA THR A 160 -37.92 -15.45 12.98
C THR A 160 -37.65 -14.01 12.55
N GLY A 161 -38.51 -13.50 11.68
CA GLY A 161 -38.43 -12.16 11.09
C GLY A 161 -37.51 -12.04 9.86
N ALA A 162 -36.70 -13.05 9.57
CA ALA A 162 -35.85 -13.05 8.37
C ALA A 162 -36.70 -13.19 7.11
N SER A 163 -36.39 -12.40 6.08
CA SER A 163 -37.02 -12.54 4.76
C SER A 163 -36.13 -12.02 3.63
N GLY A 164 -36.47 -12.42 2.40
CA GLY A 164 -35.66 -12.12 1.23
C GLY A 164 -34.42 -13.00 1.11
N THR A 165 -33.55 -12.62 0.17
CA THR A 165 -32.34 -13.39 -0.19
C THR A 165 -31.41 -13.58 0.99
N LEU A 166 -30.88 -14.80 1.14
CA LEU A 166 -29.78 -15.12 2.02
C LEU A 166 -28.48 -14.55 1.45
N GLN A 167 -27.71 -13.87 2.29
CA GLN A 167 -26.54 -13.10 1.92
C GLN A 167 -25.37 -13.35 2.87
N ILE A 168 -24.16 -13.10 2.39
CA ILE A 168 -22.99 -12.87 3.23
C ILE A 168 -22.70 -11.38 3.19
N SER A 169 -22.90 -10.68 4.29
CA SER A 169 -22.56 -9.26 4.42
C SER A 169 -21.18 -9.06 5.05
N GLY A 170 -20.69 -7.82 4.98
CA GLY A 170 -19.43 -7.42 5.60
C GLY A 170 -18.20 -7.55 4.71
N LEU A 171 -18.36 -7.63 3.37
CA LEU A 171 -17.22 -7.64 2.44
C LEU A 171 -16.18 -6.57 2.83
N PRO A 172 -14.87 -6.85 2.69
CA PRO A 172 -13.80 -5.95 3.14
C PRO A 172 -13.91 -4.52 2.60
N PHE A 173 -14.30 -4.40 1.33
CA PHE A 173 -14.54 -3.14 0.64
C PHE A 173 -15.86 -3.19 -0.12
N THR A 174 -16.51 -2.03 -0.27
CA THR A 174 -17.73 -1.90 -1.08
C THR A 174 -17.43 -2.18 -2.55
N SER A 175 -18.27 -2.97 -3.20
CA SER A 175 -18.14 -3.25 -4.63
C SER A 175 -18.29 -1.98 -5.47
N THR A 176 -17.63 -1.97 -6.63
CA THR A 176 -17.70 -0.87 -7.58
C THR A 176 -19.13 -0.64 -8.08
N SER A 177 -19.38 0.57 -8.55
CA SER A 177 -20.63 0.89 -9.24
C SER A 177 -20.63 0.29 -10.65
N GLY A 178 -21.80 -0.07 -11.17
CA GLY A 178 -21.92 -0.42 -12.60
C GLY A 178 -21.47 -1.81 -13.02
N GLY A 179 -21.64 -2.83 -12.15
CA GLY A 179 -21.38 -4.22 -12.51
C GLY A 179 -21.87 -5.19 -11.45
N THR A 180 -21.82 -6.49 -11.76
CA THR A 180 -22.04 -7.56 -10.78
C THR A 180 -20.87 -8.51 -10.86
N SER A 181 -20.22 -8.76 -9.73
CA SER A 181 -19.15 -9.75 -9.63
C SER A 181 -19.72 -11.10 -9.20
N SER A 182 -18.95 -12.17 -9.39
CA SER A 182 -19.35 -13.52 -8.99
C SER A 182 -18.43 -14.04 -7.90
N ILE A 183 -18.93 -15.03 -7.16
CA ILE A 183 -18.12 -15.80 -6.21
C ILE A 183 -17.99 -17.24 -6.71
N TYR A 184 -16.96 -17.92 -6.22
CA TYR A 184 -16.83 -19.36 -6.30
C TYR A 184 -17.08 -19.96 -4.91
N ILE A 185 -17.95 -20.97 -4.83
CA ILE A 185 -18.18 -21.74 -3.60
C ILE A 185 -17.46 -23.08 -3.76
N GLY A 186 -16.46 -23.34 -2.93
CA GLY A 186 -15.73 -24.61 -2.89
C GLY A 186 -16.44 -25.68 -2.05
N LEU A 187 -17.22 -25.28 -1.05
CA LEU A 187 -18.01 -26.18 -0.22
C LEU A 187 -19.25 -25.48 0.33
N ALA A 188 -20.40 -26.17 0.26
CA ALA A 188 -21.62 -25.86 1.00
C ALA A 188 -22.16 -27.16 1.62
N SER A 189 -22.32 -27.21 2.95
CA SER A 189 -22.82 -28.41 3.64
C SER A 189 -23.77 -28.05 4.78
N ASP A 190 -24.57 -29.04 5.20
CA ASP A 190 -25.46 -28.92 6.36
C ASP A 190 -26.52 -27.82 6.25
N PHE A 191 -27.00 -27.56 5.03
CA PHE A 191 -28.21 -26.78 4.76
C PHE A 191 -29.45 -27.68 4.84
N ALA A 192 -30.59 -27.13 5.26
CA ALA A 192 -31.83 -27.88 5.37
C ALA A 192 -32.55 -28.02 4.02
N GLY A 193 -32.49 -26.95 3.22
CA GLY A 193 -33.10 -26.88 1.90
C GLY A 193 -32.05 -26.87 0.79
N ASP A 194 -32.24 -25.97 -0.18
CA ASP A 194 -31.31 -25.82 -1.28
C ASP A 194 -29.99 -25.19 -0.80
N HIS A 195 -28.87 -25.88 -0.98
CA HIS A 195 -27.58 -25.31 -0.60
C HIS A 195 -27.09 -24.30 -1.66
N PRO A 196 -26.33 -23.26 -1.25
CA PRO A 196 -25.69 -22.35 -2.18
C PRO A 196 -24.68 -23.08 -3.08
N ILE A 197 -24.76 -22.84 -4.39
CA ILE A 197 -23.78 -23.33 -5.39
C ILE A 197 -22.99 -22.18 -6.03
N GLY A 198 -23.38 -20.95 -5.72
CA GLY A 198 -22.73 -19.74 -6.20
C GLY A 198 -23.31 -18.52 -5.53
N GLY A 199 -22.98 -17.36 -6.09
CA GLY A 199 -23.50 -16.10 -5.61
C GLY A 199 -23.02 -14.92 -6.44
N THR A 200 -23.67 -13.79 -6.25
CA THR A 200 -23.37 -12.54 -6.94
C THR A 200 -23.08 -11.45 -5.94
N ILE A 201 -22.18 -10.55 -6.31
CA ILE A 201 -21.91 -9.31 -5.59
C ILE A 201 -22.51 -8.20 -6.44
N PRO A 202 -23.68 -7.66 -6.07
CA PRO A 202 -24.28 -6.51 -6.75
C PRO A 202 -23.34 -5.30 -6.77
N SER A 203 -23.68 -4.26 -7.52
CA SER A 203 -22.95 -3.00 -7.49
C SER A 203 -23.18 -2.23 -6.19
N SER A 204 -22.18 -1.47 -5.74
CA SER A 204 -22.28 -0.54 -4.60
C SER A 204 -22.75 -1.19 -3.30
N THR A 205 -22.29 -2.42 -3.01
CA THR A 205 -22.65 -3.15 -1.79
C THR A 205 -21.45 -3.84 -1.17
N SER A 206 -21.55 -4.11 0.13
CA SER A 206 -20.61 -4.95 0.87
C SER A 206 -21.21 -6.33 1.17
N ALA A 207 -22.05 -6.84 0.26
CA ALA A 207 -22.75 -8.10 0.43
C ALA A 207 -22.71 -8.99 -0.81
N ILE A 208 -22.75 -10.30 -0.57
CA ILE A 208 -22.85 -11.38 -1.53
C ILE A 208 -24.27 -11.95 -1.43
N ASN A 209 -25.01 -12.04 -2.54
CA ASN A 209 -26.27 -12.77 -2.65
C ASN A 209 -25.99 -14.24 -2.97
N LEU A 210 -26.48 -15.17 -2.16
CA LEU A 210 -26.28 -16.60 -2.37
C LEU A 210 -27.31 -17.17 -3.34
N THR A 211 -26.86 -18.04 -4.26
CA THR A 211 -27.72 -18.62 -5.30
C THR A 211 -27.62 -20.14 -5.33
N TYR A 212 -28.71 -20.78 -5.77
CA TYR A 212 -28.81 -22.22 -5.97
C TYR A 212 -29.49 -22.53 -7.32
N ARG A 213 -29.54 -23.81 -7.67
CA ARG A 213 -30.40 -24.34 -8.75
C ARG A 213 -31.09 -25.61 -8.24
N GLY A 214 -32.42 -25.61 -8.24
CA GLY A 214 -33.20 -26.78 -7.75
C GLY A 214 -33.07 -28.02 -8.63
N THR A 215 -32.66 -27.86 -9.90
CA THR A 215 -32.25 -28.95 -10.78
C THR A 215 -31.01 -28.54 -11.57
N VAL A 216 -30.24 -29.51 -12.08
CA VAL A 216 -29.02 -29.25 -12.86
C VAL A 216 -29.24 -28.36 -14.10
N ASN A 217 -30.43 -28.46 -14.71
CA ASN A 217 -30.86 -27.68 -15.87
C ASN A 217 -31.85 -26.56 -15.49
N GLY A 218 -32.07 -26.34 -14.20
CA GLY A 218 -33.00 -25.35 -13.70
C GLY A 218 -32.45 -23.93 -13.77
N ALA A 219 -33.36 -22.97 -13.67
CA ALA A 219 -32.99 -21.57 -13.51
C ALA A 219 -32.26 -21.35 -12.18
N THR A 220 -31.30 -20.42 -12.19
CA THR A 220 -30.67 -19.94 -10.96
C THR A 220 -31.69 -19.17 -10.13
N ALA A 221 -31.77 -19.50 -8.84
CA ALA A 221 -32.62 -18.84 -7.85
C ALA A 221 -31.77 -18.35 -6.68
N TYR A 222 -32.36 -17.48 -5.84
CA TYR A 222 -31.72 -16.99 -4.62
C TYR A 222 -32.04 -17.91 -3.45
N CYS A 223 -31.02 -18.24 -2.65
CA CYS A 223 -31.21 -18.90 -1.37
C CYS A 223 -31.99 -17.96 -0.44
N ASN A 224 -32.73 -18.51 0.52
CA ASN A 224 -33.54 -17.77 1.48
C ASN A 224 -33.39 -18.36 2.89
N ALA A 225 -34.09 -17.79 3.88
CA ALA A 225 -33.97 -18.22 5.27
C ALA A 225 -34.41 -19.68 5.49
N ALA A 226 -35.35 -20.22 4.70
CA ALA A 226 -35.81 -21.60 4.82
C ALA A 226 -34.78 -22.63 4.37
N ASP A 227 -33.75 -22.22 3.62
CA ASP A 227 -32.67 -23.10 3.18
C ASP A 227 -31.66 -23.38 4.31
N LEU A 228 -31.60 -22.52 5.33
CA LEU A 228 -30.74 -22.71 6.50
C LEU A 228 -31.27 -23.83 7.39
N THR A 229 -30.36 -24.68 7.89
CA THR A 229 -30.62 -25.50 9.06
C THR A 229 -30.80 -24.60 10.27
N ALA A 230 -32.06 -24.46 10.71
CA ALA A 230 -32.45 -23.70 11.89
C ALA A 230 -32.27 -24.50 13.20
N GLY A 231 -32.26 -23.79 14.34
CA GLY A 231 -32.14 -24.36 15.67
C GLY A 231 -30.78 -24.12 16.32
N ALA A 232 -30.58 -24.71 17.50
CA ALA A 232 -29.41 -24.48 18.37
C ALA A 232 -28.27 -25.48 18.15
N SER A 233 -28.06 -25.95 16.91
CA SER A 233 -27.02 -26.94 16.59
C SER A 233 -25.77 -26.28 16.04
N ALA A 234 -24.64 -26.45 16.73
CA ALA A 234 -23.34 -25.96 16.30
C ALA A 234 -22.90 -26.53 14.93
N ASN A 235 -22.07 -25.76 14.22
CA ASN A 235 -21.39 -26.15 12.98
C ASN A 235 -22.35 -26.57 11.84
N LYS A 236 -23.39 -25.78 11.58
CA LYS A 236 -24.34 -25.96 10.48
C LYS A 236 -24.16 -24.89 9.40
N ASN A 237 -24.75 -25.14 8.23
CA ASN A 237 -24.72 -24.21 7.09
C ASN A 237 -23.28 -23.77 6.75
N THR A 238 -22.38 -24.75 6.65
CA THR A 238 -20.95 -24.50 6.41
C THR A 238 -20.76 -24.01 4.98
N LEU A 239 -20.02 -22.92 4.81
CA LEU A 239 -19.64 -22.36 3.52
C LEU A 239 -18.13 -22.09 3.46
N ILE A 240 -17.50 -22.52 2.38
CA ILE A 240 -16.14 -22.15 1.99
C ILE A 240 -16.19 -21.54 0.61
N PHE A 241 -15.78 -20.27 0.48
CA PHE A 241 -15.90 -19.53 -0.77
C PHE A 241 -14.74 -18.55 -0.99
N THR A 242 -14.59 -18.14 -2.26
CA THR A 242 -13.72 -17.05 -2.69
C THR A 242 -14.52 -16.09 -3.57
N ALA A 243 -14.48 -14.81 -3.23
CA ALA A 243 -15.02 -13.70 -3.99
C ALA A 243 -13.88 -12.94 -4.67
N ILE A 244 -14.05 -12.67 -5.97
CA ILE A 244 -13.16 -11.79 -6.73
C ILE A 244 -14.02 -10.66 -7.28
N TYR A 245 -13.73 -9.43 -6.87
CA TYR A 245 -14.55 -8.28 -7.23
C TYR A 245 -13.72 -6.99 -7.29
N GLN A 246 -14.28 -5.94 -7.88
CA GLN A 246 -13.67 -4.61 -7.90
C GLN A 246 -14.27 -3.71 -6.83
N THR A 247 -13.44 -2.89 -6.19
CA THR A 247 -13.83 -1.78 -5.30
C THR A 247 -13.57 -0.43 -5.98
N GLN A 248 -14.27 0.59 -5.51
CA GLN A 248 -13.88 1.99 -5.76
C GLN A 248 -12.57 2.34 -5.06
#